data_AF-A0A9D9AK90-F1
#
_entry.id   AF-A0A9D9AK90-F1
#
_cell.length_a   1.000
_cell.length_b   1.000
_cell.length_c   1.000
_cell.angle_alpha   90.00
_cell.angle_beta   90.00
_cell.angle_gamma   90.00
#
_symmetry.space_group_name_H-M   'P 1'
#
loop_
_entity.id
_entity.type
_entity.pdbx_description
1 polymer ?
#
loop_
_entity_poly.entity_id
_entity_poly.type
_entity_poly.pdbx_seq_one_letter_code
_entity_poly.pdbx_strand_id
1 'polypeptide(L)'
;MSFYERINTAGLVTSLIVLAWYGLQVVPQMGTAPVSEIAYTGPMIIAVVVGVILSVITAVLVSIGSAIWLTVKEGKDAVDAEFGNEDERDKHIGRLGDAIGGHVLSVAVILALALIWMEFETFWVANGLFVGAWLSAAIGTVVKLFAYRGAF
;
A
#
# COMPACT_ATOMS: atom_id res chain seq x y z
N MET A 1 -1.05 18.88 8.08
CA MET A 1 -1.24 17.57 7.44
C MET A 1 -2.72 17.28 7.40
N SER A 2 -3.33 17.22 6.21
CA SER A 2 -4.77 16.96 6.06
C SER A 2 -5.13 15.55 6.51
N PHE A 3 -6.41 15.28 6.78
CA PHE A 3 -6.91 13.93 7.10
C PHE A 3 -6.43 12.90 6.07
N TYR A 4 -6.66 13.19 4.79
CA TYR A 4 -6.23 12.33 3.69
C TYR A 4 -4.70 12.19 3.58
N GLU A 5 -3.92 13.20 3.94
CA GLU A 5 -2.47 13.07 3.96
C GLU A 5 -2.01 12.13 5.09
N ARG A 6 -2.64 12.20 6.28
CA ARG A 6 -2.33 11.31 7.42
C ARG A 6 -2.66 9.85 7.12
N ILE A 7 -3.85 9.58 6.59
CA ILE A 7 -4.27 8.20 6.26
C ILE A 7 -3.40 7.60 5.15
N ASN A 8 -3.06 8.38 4.12
CA ASN A 8 -2.15 7.94 3.05
C ASN A 8 -0.74 7.68 3.61
N THR A 9 -0.22 8.55 4.47
CA THR A 9 1.11 8.35 5.07
C THR A 9 1.15 7.10 5.95
N ALA A 10 0.13 6.89 6.78
CA ALA A 10 0.04 5.71 7.62
C ALA A 10 -0.09 4.43 6.77
N GLY A 11 -0.92 4.45 5.73
CA GLY A 11 -1.04 3.35 4.78
C GLY A 11 0.28 3.03 4.06
N LEU A 12 1.03 4.04 3.64
CA LEU A 12 2.35 3.87 3.04
C LEU A 12 3.32 3.21 4.01
N VAL A 13 3.40 3.68 5.26
CA VAL A 13 4.26 3.07 6.29
C VAL A 13 3.87 1.61 6.52
N THR A 14 2.57 1.31 6.65
CA THR A 14 2.07 -0.06 6.80
C THR A 14 2.48 -0.94 5.62
N SER A 15 2.37 -0.44 4.39
CA SER A 15 2.78 -1.18 3.19
C SER A 15 4.28 -1.52 3.18
N LEU A 16 5.12 -0.56 3.59
CA LEU A 16 6.58 -0.75 3.68
C LEU A 16 6.95 -1.74 4.78
N ILE A 17 6.24 -1.73 5.92
CA ILE A 17 6.44 -2.71 7.00
C ILE A 17 6.11 -4.13 6.53
N VAL A 18 5.00 -4.31 5.82
CA VAL A 18 4.60 -5.64 5.30
C VAL A 18 5.64 -6.14 4.28
N LEU A 19 6.06 -5.29 3.35
CA LEU A 19 7.11 -5.62 2.39
C LEU A 19 8.44 -5.95 3.06
N ALA A 20 8.87 -5.14 4.04
CA ALA A 20 10.10 -5.37 4.78
C ALA A 20 10.03 -6.69 5.56
N TRP A 21 8.92 -6.96 6.25
CA TRP A 21 8.73 -8.21 6.98
C TRP A 21 8.79 -9.42 6.04
N TYR A 22 8.09 -9.37 4.90
CA TYR A 22 8.15 -10.44 3.90
C TYR A 22 9.58 -10.65 3.36
N GLY A 23 10.26 -9.55 3.02
CA GLY A 23 11.65 -9.58 2.55
C GLY A 23 12.59 -10.22 3.57
N LEU A 24 12.43 -9.90 4.86
CA LEU A 24 13.21 -10.52 5.95
C LEU A 24 12.99 -12.03 6.07
N GLN A 25 11.83 -12.57 5.66
CA GLN A 25 11.59 -14.01 5.66
C GLN A 25 12.20 -14.71 4.44
N VAL A 26 12.12 -14.09 3.26
CA VAL A 26 12.43 -14.77 1.98
C VAL A 26 13.84 -14.48 1.47
N VAL A 27 14.33 -13.24 1.57
CA VAL A 27 15.64 -12.83 1.02
C VAL A 27 16.81 -13.63 1.62
N PRO A 28 16.85 -13.94 2.93
CA PRO A 28 17.94 -14.75 3.48
C PRO A 28 18.05 -16.16 2.88
N GLN A 29 16.92 -16.76 2.47
CA GLN A 29 16.88 -18.10 1.90
C GLN A 29 17.45 -18.15 0.47
N MET A 30 17.37 -17.04 -0.28
CA MET A 30 17.88 -16.95 -1.66
C MET A 30 19.40 -17.13 -1.76
N GLY A 31 20.14 -16.90 -0.67
CA GLY A 31 21.59 -17.09 -0.63
C GLY A 31 22.03 -18.50 -0.22
N THR A 32 21.10 -19.32 0.28
CA THR A 32 21.43 -20.61 0.93
C THR A 32 20.72 -21.80 0.33
N ALA A 33 19.62 -21.60 -0.41
CA ALA A 33 18.80 -22.66 -0.99
C ALA A 33 18.52 -22.39 -2.48
N PRO A 34 18.36 -23.45 -3.30
CA PRO A 34 17.87 -23.29 -4.67
C PRO A 34 16.43 -22.74 -4.66
N VAL A 35 16.06 -22.04 -5.74
CA VAL A 35 14.77 -21.34 -5.86
C VAL A 35 13.56 -22.25 -5.59
N SER A 36 13.65 -23.53 -5.99
CA SER A 36 12.61 -24.54 -5.80
C SER A 36 12.35 -24.93 -4.34
N GLU A 37 13.30 -24.67 -3.44
CA GLU A 37 13.23 -25.04 -2.02
C GLU A 37 12.90 -23.85 -1.11
N ILE A 38 12.83 -22.64 -1.65
CA ILE A 38 12.54 -21.44 -0.87
C ILE A 38 11.10 -21.49 -0.37
N ALA A 39 10.92 -21.40 0.94
CA ALA A 39 9.61 -21.43 1.59
C ALA A 39 8.93 -20.06 1.53
N TYR A 40 8.59 -19.57 0.33
CA TYR A 40 8.00 -18.24 0.13
C TYR A 40 6.49 -18.19 0.32
N THR A 41 5.77 -19.29 0.05
CA THR A 41 4.30 -19.33 0.00
C THR A 41 3.67 -19.00 1.36
N GLY A 42 4.15 -19.62 2.44
CA GLY A 42 3.65 -19.39 3.79
C GLY A 42 3.80 -17.92 4.23
N PRO A 43 5.02 -17.36 4.21
CA PRO A 43 5.25 -15.94 4.46
C PRO A 43 4.42 -15.02 3.56
N MET A 44 4.26 -15.34 2.27
CA MET A 44 3.49 -14.52 1.34
C MET A 44 2.01 -14.47 1.72
N ILE A 45 1.40 -15.62 2.03
CA ILE A 45 -0.01 -15.68 2.47
C ILE A 45 -0.20 -14.85 3.75
N ILE A 46 0.71 -14.98 4.71
CA ILE A 46 0.66 -14.18 5.94
C ILE A 46 0.77 -12.69 5.60
N ALA A 47 1.73 -12.30 4.76
CA ALA A 47 1.94 -10.91 4.38
C ALA A 47 0.71 -10.32 3.67
N VAL A 48 0.06 -11.06 2.78
CA VAL A 48 -1.17 -10.62 2.11
C VAL A 48 -2.31 -10.46 3.11
N VAL A 49 -2.62 -11.51 3.89
CA VAL A 49 -3.79 -11.52 4.79
C VAL A 49 -3.61 -10.51 5.91
N VAL A 50 -2.46 -10.56 6.61
CA VAL A 50 -2.16 -9.63 7.70
C VAL A 50 -1.98 -8.22 7.16
N GLY A 51 -1.39 -8.05 5.97
CA GLY A 51 -1.21 -6.74 5.36
C GLY A 51 -2.54 -6.04 5.06
N VAL A 52 -3.52 -6.76 4.52
CA VAL A 52 -4.88 -6.23 4.30
C VAL A 52 -5.57 -5.89 5.63
N ILE A 53 -5.46 -6.77 6.63
CA ILE A 53 -6.02 -6.50 7.97
C ILE A 53 -5.36 -5.25 8.57
N LEU A 54 -4.04 -5.14 8.50
CA LEU A 54 -3.30 -3.99 9.00
C LEU A 54 -3.66 -2.71 8.25
N SER A 55 -3.89 -2.73 6.94
CA SER A 55 -4.29 -1.53 6.20
C SER A 55 -5.66 -1.02 6.65
N VAL A 56 -6.61 -1.93 6.89
CA VAL A 56 -7.94 -1.57 7.41
C VAL A 56 -7.84 -1.04 8.84
N ILE A 57 -7.11 -1.72 9.72
CA ILE A 57 -6.89 -1.27 11.10
C ILE A 57 -6.20 0.10 11.12
N THR A 58 -5.19 0.31 10.27
CA THR A 58 -4.48 1.59 10.14
C THR A 58 -5.44 2.71 9.77
N ALA A 59 -6.27 2.50 8.75
CA ALA A 59 -7.28 3.48 8.32
C ALA A 59 -8.26 3.81 9.47
N VAL A 60 -8.79 2.79 10.15
CA VAL A 60 -9.73 2.97 11.27
C VAL A 60 -9.09 3.73 12.44
N LEU A 61 -7.87 3.35 12.85
CA LEU A 61 -7.17 4.01 13.96
C LEU A 61 -6.83 5.46 13.65
N VAL A 62 -6.43 5.78 12.41
CA VAL A 62 -6.16 7.16 11.99
C VAL A 62 -7.44 8.00 11.99
N SER A 63 -8.56 7.45 11.52
CA SER A 63 -9.87 8.11 11.54
C SER A 63 -10.35 8.39 12.96
N ILE A 64 -10.35 7.39 13.84
CA ILE A 64 -10.77 7.55 15.24
C ILE A 64 -9.84 8.51 15.98
N GLY A 65 -8.52 8.34 15.82
CA GLY A 65 -7.53 9.19 16.47
C GLY A 65 -7.66 10.65 16.07
N SER A 66 -7.91 10.92 14.78
CA SER A 66 -8.12 12.29 14.28
C SER A 66 -9.40 12.90 14.84
N ALA A 67 -10.52 12.15 14.84
CA ALA A 67 -11.79 12.62 15.40
C ALA A 67 -11.71 12.94 16.90
N ILE A 68 -11.08 12.07 17.70
CA ILE A 68 -10.88 12.31 19.14
C ILE A 68 -10.03 13.56 19.36
N TRP A 69 -8.91 13.69 18.62
CA TRP A 69 -8.00 14.82 18.77
C TRP A 69 -8.68 16.17 18.47
N LEU A 70 -9.46 16.24 17.39
CA LEU A 70 -10.23 17.43 17.04
C LEU A 70 -11.30 17.76 18.07
N THR A 71 -12.04 16.75 18.53
CA THR A 71 -13.09 16.93 19.54
C THR A 71 -12.52 17.55 20.82
N VAL A 72 -11.34 17.08 21.26
CA VAL A 72 -10.68 17.58 22.47
C VAL A 72 -10.14 19.00 22.29
N LYS A 73 -9.61 19.32 21.11
CA LYS A 73 -8.88 20.59 20.89
C LYS A 73 -9.78 21.72 20.42
N GLU A 74 -10.75 21.43 19.55
CA GLU A 74 -11.49 22.42 18.75
C GLU A 74 -13.02 22.24 18.86
N GLY A 75 -13.47 21.14 19.49
CA GLY A 75 -14.90 20.85 19.69
C GLY A 75 -15.51 20.03 18.56
N LYS A 76 -16.81 19.73 18.67
CA LYS A 76 -17.52 18.85 17.72
C LYS A 76 -17.64 19.46 16.32
N ASP A 77 -17.82 20.77 16.21
CA ASP A 77 -18.01 21.45 14.93
C ASP A 77 -16.78 21.31 14.01
N ALA A 78 -15.58 21.17 14.59
CA ALA A 78 -14.35 20.92 13.84
C ALA A 78 -14.29 19.51 13.24
N VAL A 79 -14.90 18.52 13.89
CA VAL A 79 -15.01 17.15 13.36
C VAL A 79 -15.91 17.14 12.14
N ASP A 80 -17.09 17.75 12.23
CA ASP A 80 -18.04 17.80 11.11
C ASP A 80 -17.46 18.57 9.92
N ALA A 81 -16.65 19.62 10.17
CA ALA A 81 -15.94 20.34 9.13
C ALA A 81 -14.83 19.51 8.45
N GLU A 82 -14.10 18.67 9.18
CA GLU A 82 -13.00 17.86 8.61
C GLU A 82 -13.51 16.63 7.84
N PHE A 83 -14.61 16.00 8.29
CA PHE A 83 -15.16 14.80 7.64
C PHE A 83 -16.31 15.08 6.66
N GLY A 84 -16.94 16.26 6.72
CA GLY A 84 -18.16 16.58 5.97
C GLY A 84 -17.95 17.07 4.53
N ASN A 85 -16.73 17.47 4.15
CA ASN A 85 -16.44 18.02 2.82
C ASN A 85 -15.26 17.30 2.17
N GLU A 86 -15.55 16.18 1.48
CA GLU A 86 -14.63 15.66 0.47
C GLU A 86 -14.72 16.54 -0.78
N ASP A 87 -13.77 17.45 -0.94
CA ASP A 87 -13.73 18.42 -2.04
C ASP A 87 -13.42 17.73 -3.39
N GLU A 88 -13.79 18.39 -4.50
CA GLU A 88 -13.43 17.94 -5.86
C GLU A 88 -11.93 17.71 -6.05
N ARG A 89 -11.10 18.48 -5.32
CA ARG A 89 -9.64 18.30 -5.29
C ARG A 89 -9.25 16.93 -4.73
N ASP A 90 -9.85 16.52 -3.62
CA ASP A 90 -9.49 15.27 -2.94
C ASP A 90 -9.90 14.06 -3.80
N LYS A 91 -11.05 14.15 -4.47
CA LYS A 91 -11.48 13.15 -5.48
C LYS A 91 -10.55 13.11 -6.69
N HIS A 92 -10.07 14.27 -7.16
CA HIS A 92 -9.12 14.31 -8.27
C HIS A 92 -7.78 13.65 -7.87
N ILE A 93 -7.24 14.00 -6.70
CA ILE A 93 -6.01 13.41 -6.16
C ILE A 93 -6.17 11.90 -5.97
N GLY A 94 -7.31 11.45 -5.44
CA GLY A 94 -7.65 10.04 -5.30
C GLY A 94 -7.56 9.31 -6.64
N ARG A 95 -8.28 9.80 -7.65
CA ARG A 95 -8.28 9.23 -9.01
C ARG A 95 -6.90 9.21 -9.65
N LEU A 96 -6.11 10.26 -9.50
CA LEU A 96 -4.76 10.34 -10.05
C LEU A 96 -3.85 9.25 -9.44
N GLY A 97 -3.86 9.11 -8.12
CA GLY A 97 -3.07 8.08 -7.44
C GLY A 97 -3.51 6.66 -7.81
N ASP A 98 -4.82 6.43 -7.92
CA ASP A 98 -5.37 5.13 -8.30
C ASP A 98 -5.03 4.77 -9.76
N ALA A 99 -5.08 5.75 -10.66
CA ALA A 99 -4.69 5.56 -12.06
C ALA A 99 -3.20 5.19 -12.18
N ILE A 100 -2.31 5.95 -11.53
CA ILE A 100 -0.87 5.66 -11.56
C ILE A 100 -0.56 4.31 -10.92
N GLY A 101 -1.16 4.01 -9.76
CA GLY A 101 -1.03 2.69 -9.14
C GLY A 101 -1.49 1.58 -10.09
N GLY A 102 -2.66 1.73 -10.70
CA GLY A 102 -3.19 0.79 -11.69
C GLY A 102 -2.25 0.53 -12.87
N HIS A 103 -1.58 1.57 -13.39
CA HIS A 103 -0.56 1.39 -14.44
C HIS A 103 0.65 0.59 -13.94
N VAL A 104 1.15 0.85 -12.72
CA VAL A 104 2.24 0.06 -12.13
C VAL A 104 1.84 -1.40 -11.96
N LEU A 105 0.64 -1.67 -11.45
CA LEU A 105 0.13 -3.04 -11.31
C LEU A 105 -0.01 -3.73 -12.68
N SER A 106 -0.47 -3.00 -13.70
CA SER A 106 -0.60 -3.53 -15.06
C SER A 106 0.75 -3.99 -15.61
N VAL A 107 1.81 -3.22 -15.37
CA VAL A 107 3.18 -3.61 -15.74
C VAL A 107 3.61 -4.87 -14.99
N ALA A 108 3.34 -4.97 -13.69
CA ALA A 108 3.66 -6.16 -12.91
C ALA A 108 2.94 -7.42 -13.42
N VAL A 109 1.66 -7.29 -13.80
CA VAL A 109 0.89 -8.38 -14.41
C VAL A 109 1.47 -8.79 -15.76
N ILE A 110 1.84 -7.83 -16.62
CA ILE A 110 2.47 -8.12 -17.92
C ILE A 110 3.81 -8.86 -17.73
N LEU A 111 4.62 -8.42 -16.77
CA LEU A 111 5.89 -9.08 -16.43
C LEU A 111 5.64 -10.50 -15.91
N ALA A 112 4.64 -10.71 -15.07
CA ALA A 112 4.27 -12.04 -14.58
C ALA A 112 3.82 -12.97 -15.71
N LEU A 113 3.03 -12.47 -16.67
CA LEU A 113 2.64 -13.24 -17.86
C LEU A 113 3.87 -13.60 -18.72
N ALA A 114 4.80 -12.67 -18.90
CA ALA A 114 6.04 -12.94 -19.62
C ALA A 114 6.88 -14.03 -18.93
N LEU A 115 6.98 -14.00 -17.60
CA LEU A 115 7.65 -15.05 -16.81
C LEU A 115 6.98 -16.42 -16.99
N ILE A 116 5.65 -16.47 -17.02
CA ILE A 116 4.90 -17.70 -17.29
C ILE A 116 5.21 -18.23 -18.70
N TRP A 117 5.19 -17.39 -19.73
CA TRP A 117 5.49 -17.82 -21.11
C TRP A 117 6.91 -18.32 -21.29
N MET A 118 7.85 -17.80 -20.50
CA MET A 118 9.24 -18.23 -20.49
C MET A 118 9.50 -19.42 -19.54
N GLU A 119 8.44 -20.02 -18.98
CA GLU A 119 8.52 -21.17 -18.07
C GLU A 119 9.44 -20.93 -16.85
N PHE A 120 9.48 -19.69 -16.35
CA PHE A 120 10.21 -19.39 -15.12
C PHE A 120 9.54 -20.04 -13.92
N GLU A 121 10.36 -20.37 -12.92
CA GLU A 121 9.91 -20.90 -11.63
C GLU A 121 8.78 -20.05 -11.03
N THR A 122 7.75 -20.72 -10.51
CA THR A 122 6.57 -20.09 -9.89
C THR A 122 6.94 -19.07 -8.81
N PHE A 123 8.09 -19.26 -8.15
CA PHE A 123 8.70 -18.30 -7.23
C PHE A 123 8.77 -16.88 -7.83
N TRP A 124 9.31 -16.73 -9.05
CA TRP A 124 9.50 -15.42 -9.67
C TRP A 124 8.17 -14.79 -10.08
N VAL A 125 7.24 -15.61 -10.59
CA VAL A 125 5.89 -15.16 -10.97
C VAL A 125 5.15 -14.64 -9.74
N ALA A 126 5.13 -15.41 -8.65
CA ALA A 126 4.45 -15.06 -7.41
C ALA A 126 5.07 -13.81 -6.75
N ASN A 127 6.41 -13.74 -6.66
CA ASN A 127 7.09 -12.58 -6.10
C ASN A 127 6.93 -11.34 -6.97
N GLY A 128 6.96 -11.47 -8.30
CA GLY A 128 6.74 -10.37 -9.22
C GLY A 128 5.35 -9.75 -9.05
N LEU A 129 4.31 -10.58 -8.94
CA LEU A 129 2.95 -10.13 -8.67
C LEU A 129 2.81 -9.51 -7.28
N PHE A 130 3.34 -10.19 -6.25
CA PHE A 130 3.26 -9.71 -4.87
C PHE A 130 3.95 -8.35 -4.71
N VAL A 131 5.23 -8.26 -5.05
CA VAL A 131 6.00 -7.02 -4.96
C VAL A 131 5.39 -5.95 -5.86
N GLY A 132 4.97 -6.30 -7.08
CA GLY A 132 4.33 -5.38 -8.00
C GLY A 132 3.03 -4.77 -7.46
N ALA A 133 2.18 -5.57 -6.79
CA ALA A 133 0.96 -5.09 -6.18
C ALA A 133 1.22 -4.12 -5.02
N TRP A 134 2.15 -4.47 -4.13
CA TRP A 134 2.52 -3.59 -3.02
C TRP A 134 3.24 -2.32 -3.49
N LEU A 135 4.09 -2.41 -4.51
CA LEU A 135 4.72 -1.24 -5.14
C LEU A 135 3.69 -0.33 -5.82
N SER A 136 2.71 -0.90 -6.52
CA SER A 136 1.58 -0.17 -7.10
C SER A 136 0.85 0.65 -6.03
N ALA A 137 0.50 0.02 -4.91
CA ALA A 137 -0.17 0.69 -3.79
C ALA A 137 0.71 1.79 -3.18
N ALA A 138 2.01 1.52 -2.97
CA ALA A 138 2.95 2.48 -2.43
C ALA A 138 3.13 3.70 -3.36
N ILE A 139 3.35 3.48 -4.66
CA ILE A 139 3.52 4.55 -5.65
C ILE A 139 2.25 5.39 -5.77
N GLY A 140 1.06 4.76 -5.88
CA GLY A 140 -0.21 5.49 -5.92
C GLY A 140 -0.41 6.37 -4.68
N THR A 141 0.00 5.88 -3.51
CA THR A 141 -0.04 6.64 -2.25
C THR A 141 0.97 7.79 -2.23
N VAL A 142 2.20 7.57 -2.70
CA VAL A 142 3.23 8.61 -2.82
C VAL A 142 2.79 9.73 -3.76
N VAL A 143 2.16 9.40 -4.90
CA VAL A 143 1.57 10.39 -5.80
C VAL A 143 0.53 11.24 -5.07
N LYS A 144 -0.39 10.61 -4.32
CA LYS A 144 -1.39 11.34 -3.54
C LYS A 144 -0.73 12.31 -2.56
N LEU A 145 0.32 11.89 -1.85
CA LEU A 145 1.05 12.74 -0.91
C LEU A 145 1.75 13.93 -1.60
N PHE A 146 2.35 13.72 -2.77
CA PHE A 146 2.96 14.82 -3.53
C PHE A 146 1.90 15.81 -4.04
N ALA A 147 0.77 15.31 -4.53
CA ALA A 147 -0.34 16.16 -4.99
C ALA A 147 -0.94 16.99 -3.85
N TYR A 148 -1.07 16.42 -2.63
CA TYR A 148 -1.49 17.19 -1.45
C TYR A 148 -0.51 18.31 -1.06
N ARG A 149 0.77 18.17 -1.42
CA ARG A 149 1.81 19.18 -1.17
C ARG A 149 1.93 20.22 -2.28
N GLY A 150 1.08 20.16 -3.30
CA GLY A 150 1.09 21.09 -4.43
C GLY A 150 2.18 20.81 -5.45
N ALA A 151 2.77 19.61 -5.45
CA ALA A 151 3.42 19.13 -6.66
C ALA A 151 2.31 18.81 -7.66
N PHE A 152 2.45 19.26 -8.91
CA PHE A 152 1.50 19.17 -10.04
C PHE A 152 0.48 20.32 -10.14
#